data_AF-A0A316TT75-F1
#
_entry.id   AF-A0A316TT75-F1
#
_cell.length_a   1.000
_cell.length_b   1.000
_cell.length_c   1.000
_cell.angle_alpha   90.00
_cell.angle_beta   90.00
_cell.angle_gamma   90.00
#
_symmetry.space_group_name_H-M   'P 1'
#
loop_
_entity.id
_entity.type
_entity.pdbx_description
1 polymer ?
#
loop_
_entity_poly.entity_id
_entity_poly.type
_entity_poly.pdbx_seq_one_letter_code
_entity_poly.pdbx_strand_id
1 'polypeptide(L)'
;MMLIAMSSESRAQSINEVIEQFDLSPQMISYHPEGEWIMSTRSDGDNPYLLLRIEGEEASATEIDTLDYGYYLNVSRLSNDGDQLLYGFLDTLGTDSQRRTYLRTYENGTFGEPVDFREKTGLNALTYFMIDEPGNVYFYTYAMDPKGIYKIEKDAEGYGEPELLIANRPNFVPFSPLLIDENTMLLAQHGQGDNSVNGIYVSKKEDNHWSTPKKLEGLPYGWSLGFGKDDNVIYLIAETRKVKQIPLAEIRERVNMVLDE
;
A
#
# COMPACT_ATOMS: atom_id res chain seq x y z
N MET A 1 -56.11 3.40 4.16
CA MET A 1 -55.06 2.66 3.44
C MET A 1 -53.78 3.44 3.64
N MET A 2 -52.92 2.99 4.56
CA MET A 2 -51.72 3.70 5.00
C MET A 2 -50.55 3.12 4.19
N LEU A 3 -50.01 3.91 3.26
CA LEU A 3 -48.77 3.58 2.56
C LEU A 3 -47.63 3.90 3.52
N ILE A 4 -46.99 2.86 4.03
CA ILE A 4 -45.69 2.97 4.71
C ILE A 4 -44.67 3.18 3.59
N ALA A 5 -44.16 4.40 3.46
CA ALA A 5 -42.96 4.66 2.68
C ALA A 5 -41.80 3.98 3.41
N MET A 6 -41.31 2.86 2.90
CA MET A 6 -40.03 2.32 3.30
C MET A 6 -38.96 3.20 2.66
N SER A 7 -38.32 4.05 3.46
CA SER A 7 -37.08 4.72 3.07
C SER A 7 -36.00 3.64 2.97
N SER A 8 -35.61 3.28 1.75
CA SER A 8 -34.37 2.54 1.51
C SER A 8 -33.21 3.52 1.69
N GLU A 9 -32.87 3.83 2.94
CA GLU A 9 -31.52 4.28 3.24
C GLU A 9 -30.63 3.05 3.09
N SER A 10 -30.05 2.84 1.90
CA SER A 10 -28.93 1.92 1.74
C SER A 10 -27.81 2.44 2.64
N ARG A 11 -27.50 1.71 3.71
CA ARG A 11 -26.27 1.98 4.44
C ARG A 11 -25.13 1.64 3.49
N ALA A 12 -24.27 2.60 3.20
CA ALA A 12 -23.03 2.35 2.49
C ALA A 12 -22.29 1.19 3.18
N GLN A 13 -22.08 0.09 2.46
CA GLN A 13 -21.34 -1.05 3.01
C GLN A 13 -19.90 -0.65 3.32
N SER A 14 -19.38 -1.10 4.46
CA SER A 14 -17.97 -0.92 4.77
C SER A 14 -17.12 -1.86 3.91
N ILE A 15 -15.90 -1.46 3.54
CA ILE A 15 -14.99 -2.31 2.75
C ILE A 15 -14.78 -3.71 3.36
N ASN A 16 -14.84 -3.85 4.68
CA ASN A 16 -14.73 -5.15 5.34
C ASN A 16 -15.98 -6.03 5.16
N GLU A 17 -17.16 -5.43 5.06
CA GLU A 17 -18.40 -6.16 4.72
C GLU A 17 -18.32 -6.67 3.29
N VAL A 18 -17.74 -5.91 2.36
CA VAL A 18 -17.47 -6.35 0.98
C VAL A 18 -16.52 -7.55 0.97
N ILE A 19 -15.40 -7.44 1.70
CA ILE A 19 -14.42 -8.53 1.81
C ILE A 19 -15.10 -9.81 2.31
N GLU A 20 -15.95 -9.71 3.33
CA GLU A 20 -16.67 -10.86 3.88
C GLU A 20 -17.76 -11.39 2.94
N GLN A 21 -18.54 -10.50 2.31
CA GLN A 21 -19.63 -10.85 1.42
C GLN A 21 -19.15 -11.63 0.19
N PHE A 22 -17.98 -11.27 -0.35
CA PHE A 22 -17.40 -11.86 -1.55
C PHE A 22 -16.27 -12.85 -1.26
N ASP A 23 -16.04 -13.21 0.01
CA ASP A 23 -14.96 -14.11 0.45
C ASP A 23 -13.58 -13.75 -0.11
N LEU A 24 -13.27 -12.45 -0.12
CA LEU A 24 -12.01 -11.94 -0.68
C LEU A 24 -10.86 -12.16 0.30
N SER A 25 -9.66 -12.43 -0.22
CA SER A 25 -8.42 -12.52 0.55
C SER A 25 -7.41 -11.45 0.11
N PRO A 26 -7.59 -10.19 0.54
CA PRO A 26 -6.75 -9.07 0.13
C PRO A 26 -5.27 -9.32 0.39
N GLN A 27 -4.45 -9.04 -0.62
CA GLN A 27 -2.99 -8.93 -0.49
C GLN A 27 -2.54 -7.48 -0.40
N MET A 28 -3.15 -6.58 -1.16
CA MET A 28 -2.89 -5.14 -1.09
C MET A 28 -4.18 -4.37 -1.24
N ILE A 29 -4.21 -3.16 -0.67
CA ILE A 29 -5.34 -2.27 -0.74
C ILE A 29 -4.86 -0.84 -1.06
N SER A 30 -5.64 -0.13 -1.85
CA SER A 30 -5.49 1.29 -2.09
C SER A 30 -6.88 1.92 -2.16
N TYR A 31 -6.95 3.19 -1.84
CA TYR A 31 -8.16 3.99 -1.98
C TYR A 31 -7.83 5.14 -2.91
N HIS A 32 -8.65 5.32 -3.94
CA HIS A 32 -8.54 6.42 -4.89
C HIS A 32 -9.26 7.64 -4.30
N PRO A 33 -8.73 8.86 -4.45
CA PRO A 33 -9.36 10.08 -3.93
C PRO A 33 -10.81 10.30 -4.38
N GLU A 34 -11.19 9.78 -5.55
CA GLU A 34 -12.54 9.91 -6.10
C GLU A 34 -13.58 8.93 -5.52
N GLY A 35 -13.21 8.04 -4.59
CA GLY A 35 -14.21 7.27 -3.83
C GLY A 35 -14.20 5.75 -4.00
N GLU A 36 -13.20 5.20 -4.65
CA GLU A 36 -13.14 3.77 -4.98
C GLU A 36 -11.98 3.07 -4.26
N TRP A 37 -12.15 1.77 -4.03
CA TRP A 37 -11.10 0.91 -3.52
C TRP A 37 -10.52 0.08 -4.65
N ILE A 38 -9.20 0.02 -4.71
CA ILE A 38 -8.46 -0.90 -5.57
C ILE A 38 -7.81 -1.96 -4.70
N MET A 39 -8.12 -3.22 -4.97
CA MET A 39 -7.71 -4.36 -4.17
C MET A 39 -7.04 -5.43 -5.03
N SER A 40 -5.81 -5.78 -4.67
CA SER A 40 -5.18 -7.02 -5.16
C SER A 40 -5.62 -8.17 -4.26
N THR A 41 -6.24 -9.20 -4.84
CA THR A 41 -6.71 -10.40 -4.13
C THR A 41 -6.34 -11.67 -4.90
N ARG A 42 -6.40 -12.82 -4.24
CA ARG A 42 -6.34 -14.12 -4.94
C ARG A 42 -7.72 -14.48 -5.48
N SER A 43 -7.75 -15.08 -6.68
CA SER A 43 -8.96 -15.74 -7.19
C SER A 43 -9.03 -17.18 -6.67
N ASP A 44 -10.23 -17.71 -6.50
CA ASP A 44 -10.43 -19.14 -6.30
C ASP A 44 -10.28 -19.86 -7.67
N GLY A 45 -9.14 -20.52 -7.89
CA GLY A 45 -8.88 -21.29 -9.12
C GLY A 45 -7.41 -21.29 -9.56
N ASP A 46 -7.17 -21.70 -10.80
CA ASP A 46 -5.83 -21.74 -11.43
C ASP A 46 -5.32 -20.36 -11.88
N ASN A 47 -6.09 -19.28 -11.66
CA ASN A 47 -5.80 -17.93 -12.19
C ASN A 47 -4.98 -17.07 -11.19
N PRO A 48 -4.01 -16.26 -11.68
CA PRO A 48 -3.17 -15.42 -10.84
C PRO A 48 -3.98 -14.26 -10.27
N TYR A 49 -3.43 -13.56 -9.27
CA TYR A 49 -4.12 -12.51 -8.52
C TYR A 49 -4.93 -11.52 -9.39
N LEU A 50 -6.12 -11.16 -8.90
CA LEU A 50 -7.02 -10.19 -9.53
C LEU A 50 -6.81 -8.81 -8.96
N LEU A 51 -7.01 -7.80 -9.81
CA LEU A 51 -7.19 -6.42 -9.36
C LEU A 51 -8.68 -6.08 -9.44
N LEU A 52 -9.27 -5.89 -8.26
CA LEU A 52 -10.67 -5.56 -8.10
C LEU A 52 -10.82 -4.08 -7.84
N ARG A 53 -11.83 -3.50 -8.49
CA ARG A 53 -12.39 -2.19 -8.17
C ARG A 53 -13.66 -2.38 -7.36
N ILE A 54 -13.78 -1.65 -6.27
CA ILE A 54 -14.96 -1.68 -5.41
C ILE A 54 -15.46 -0.24 -5.27
N GLU A 55 -16.67 0.00 -5.78
CA GLU A 55 -17.34 1.31 -5.84
C GLU A 55 -18.74 1.23 -5.23
N GLY A 56 -19.21 2.37 -4.70
CA GLY A 56 -20.63 2.60 -4.40
C GLY A 56 -21.14 2.05 -3.06
N GLU A 57 -22.37 2.44 -2.70
CA GLU A 57 -23.02 2.06 -1.43
C GLU A 57 -23.47 0.59 -1.39
N GLU A 58 -23.79 0.02 -2.56
CA GLU A 58 -24.13 -1.42 -2.72
C GLU A 58 -22.89 -2.31 -2.93
N ALA A 59 -21.70 -1.69 -2.98
CA ALA A 59 -20.40 -2.31 -3.14
C ALA A 59 -20.36 -3.53 -4.08
N SER A 60 -20.40 -3.27 -5.39
CA SER A 60 -20.06 -4.29 -6.37
C SER A 60 -18.55 -4.42 -6.49
N ALA A 61 -18.01 -5.64 -6.32
CA ALA A 61 -16.63 -5.95 -6.67
C ALA A 61 -16.55 -6.26 -8.17
N THR A 62 -15.89 -5.39 -8.92
CA THR A 62 -15.69 -5.53 -10.37
C THR A 62 -14.23 -5.85 -10.64
N GLU A 63 -13.95 -6.94 -11.34
CA GLU A 63 -12.62 -7.21 -11.88
C GLU A 63 -12.30 -6.17 -12.96
N ILE A 64 -11.21 -5.44 -12.77
CA ILE A 64 -10.76 -4.43 -13.74
C ILE A 64 -9.46 -4.81 -14.42
N ASP A 65 -8.73 -5.78 -13.88
CA ASP A 65 -7.50 -6.29 -14.47
C ASP A 65 -7.12 -7.64 -13.88
N THR A 66 -6.48 -8.47 -14.69
CA THR A 66 -5.73 -9.64 -14.25
C THR A 66 -4.27 -9.24 -14.27
N LEU A 67 -3.60 -9.26 -13.12
CA LEU A 67 -2.17 -8.94 -13.05
C LEU A 67 -1.40 -10.16 -13.62
N ASP A 68 -1.47 -10.31 -14.94
CA ASP A 68 -1.41 -11.51 -15.79
C ASP A 68 -0.14 -12.35 -15.67
N TYR A 69 0.84 -11.90 -14.90
CA TYR A 69 2.20 -12.39 -14.96
C TYR A 69 2.80 -12.79 -13.59
N GLY A 70 2.02 -12.74 -12.50
CA GLY A 70 2.53 -12.89 -11.13
C GLY A 70 2.03 -14.09 -10.33
N TYR A 71 2.90 -15.04 -9.99
CA TYR A 71 2.51 -16.22 -9.17
C TYR A 71 2.65 -15.99 -7.65
N TYR A 72 3.53 -15.09 -7.19
CA TYR A 72 4.00 -15.15 -5.79
C TYR A 72 3.51 -14.01 -4.87
N LEU A 73 3.53 -12.75 -5.30
CA LEU A 73 3.07 -11.59 -4.52
C LEU A 73 2.71 -10.48 -5.50
N ASN A 74 1.43 -10.13 -5.64
CA ASN A 74 1.04 -8.91 -6.34
C ASN A 74 1.02 -7.75 -5.34
N VAL A 75 2.18 -7.10 -5.23
CA VAL A 75 2.32 -5.90 -4.42
C VAL A 75 1.92 -4.73 -5.31
N SER A 76 0.71 -4.20 -5.15
CA SER A 76 0.22 -3.04 -5.90
C SER A 76 -0.09 -1.87 -4.99
N ARG A 77 0.02 -0.66 -5.54
CA ARG A 77 -0.27 0.59 -4.84
C ARG A 77 -0.66 1.68 -5.83
N LEU A 78 -1.78 2.35 -5.58
CA LEU A 78 -2.09 3.62 -6.24
C LEU A 78 -1.26 4.76 -5.66
N SER A 79 -0.90 5.72 -6.50
CA SER A 79 -0.40 7.02 -6.07
C SER A 79 -1.43 7.76 -5.22
N ASN A 80 -0.95 8.69 -4.40
CA ASN A 80 -1.82 9.46 -3.50
C ASN A 80 -2.87 10.29 -4.26
N ASP A 81 -2.57 10.72 -5.48
CA ASP A 81 -3.50 11.39 -6.39
C ASP A 81 -4.43 10.42 -7.13
N GLY A 82 -4.11 9.11 -7.15
CA GLY A 82 -4.88 8.07 -7.81
C GLY A 82 -4.50 7.79 -9.27
N ASP A 83 -3.72 8.66 -9.91
CA ASP A 83 -3.49 8.64 -11.36
C ASP A 83 -2.53 7.54 -11.84
N GLN A 84 -1.84 6.86 -10.91
CA GLN A 84 -0.82 5.87 -11.23
C GLN A 84 -0.94 4.64 -10.35
N LEU A 85 -0.76 3.48 -10.96
CA LEU A 85 -0.58 2.21 -10.27
C LEU A 85 0.86 1.73 -10.45
N LEU A 86 1.58 1.57 -9.34
CA LEU A 86 2.80 0.78 -9.32
C LEU A 86 2.46 -0.62 -8.83
N TYR A 87 2.97 -1.65 -9.49
CA TYR A 87 2.76 -3.02 -9.07
C TYR A 87 3.99 -3.88 -9.34
N GLY A 88 4.31 -4.74 -8.38
CA GLY A 88 5.43 -5.67 -8.44
C GLY A 88 4.94 -7.11 -8.38
N PHE A 89 5.56 -7.97 -9.18
CA PHE A 89 5.24 -9.39 -9.25
C PHE A 89 6.48 -10.25 -9.50
N LEU A 90 6.36 -11.56 -9.27
CA LEU A 90 7.36 -12.55 -9.69
C LEU A 90 6.94 -13.10 -11.06
N ASP A 91 7.64 -12.68 -12.12
CA ASP A 91 7.52 -13.22 -13.47
C ASP A 91 8.10 -14.63 -13.49
N THR A 92 7.23 -15.63 -13.72
CA THR A 92 7.61 -17.04 -13.79
C THR A 92 7.43 -17.63 -15.19
N LEU A 93 7.10 -16.81 -16.20
CA LEU A 93 6.85 -17.29 -17.57
C LEU A 93 8.15 -17.50 -18.38
N GLY A 94 9.24 -16.86 -17.95
CA GLY A 94 10.57 -17.04 -18.54
C GLY A 94 11.32 -18.28 -18.03
N THR A 95 12.51 -18.53 -18.60
CA THR A 95 13.43 -19.61 -18.17
C THR A 95 13.98 -19.40 -16.77
N ASP A 96 14.03 -18.15 -16.30
CA ASP A 96 14.41 -17.78 -14.93
C ASP A 96 13.32 -16.91 -14.33
N SER A 97 12.87 -17.25 -13.12
CA SER A 97 11.89 -16.42 -12.42
C SER A 97 12.52 -15.10 -11.99
N GLN A 98 11.98 -13.98 -12.47
CA GLN A 98 12.49 -12.65 -12.18
C GLN A 98 11.42 -11.81 -11.50
N ARG A 99 11.79 -11.07 -10.46
CA ARG A 99 10.87 -10.08 -9.90
C ARG A 99 10.92 -8.84 -10.77
N ARG A 100 9.74 -8.33 -11.17
CA ARG A 100 9.58 -7.08 -11.93
C ARG A 100 8.67 -6.10 -11.20
N THR A 101 8.79 -4.83 -11.56
CA THR A 101 7.89 -3.76 -11.13
C THR A 101 7.47 -2.97 -12.35
N TYR A 102 6.18 -2.69 -12.48
CA TYR A 102 5.61 -1.93 -13.58
C TYR A 102 4.83 -0.74 -13.06
N LEU A 103 4.85 0.33 -13.84
CA LEU A 103 4.06 1.53 -13.63
C LEU A 103 3.01 1.62 -14.73
N ARG A 104 1.77 1.94 -14.37
CA ARG A 104 0.66 2.19 -15.29
C ARG A 104 -0.03 3.49 -14.90
N THR A 105 -0.52 4.23 -15.89
CA THR A 105 -1.51 5.27 -15.64
C THR A 105 -2.84 4.62 -15.30
N TYR A 106 -3.64 5.31 -14.50
CA TYR A 106 -4.99 4.91 -14.13
C TYR A 106 -5.92 6.09 -14.37
N GLU A 107 -6.97 5.86 -15.14
CA GLU A 107 -7.97 6.87 -15.46
C GLU A 107 -9.34 6.21 -15.53
N ASN A 108 -10.26 6.64 -14.67
CA ASN A 108 -11.67 6.23 -14.69
C ASN A 108 -11.88 4.70 -14.79
N GLY A 109 -11.23 3.92 -13.92
CA GLY A 109 -11.38 2.45 -13.93
C GLY A 109 -10.55 1.72 -14.98
N THR A 110 -9.77 2.42 -15.80
CA THR A 110 -8.98 1.83 -16.87
C THR A 110 -7.49 2.05 -16.64
N PHE A 111 -6.69 1.02 -16.83
CA PHE A 111 -5.23 1.12 -16.78
C PHE A 111 -4.63 1.29 -18.18
N GLY A 112 -3.68 2.22 -18.31
CA GLY A 112 -2.86 2.36 -19.50
C GLY A 112 -1.88 1.21 -19.71
N GLU A 113 -1.06 1.29 -20.75
CA GLU A 113 -0.03 0.28 -21.03
C GLU A 113 1.02 0.19 -19.91
N PRO A 114 1.48 -1.02 -19.54
CA PRO A 114 2.49 -1.21 -18.50
C PRO A 114 3.88 -0.77 -18.98
N VAL A 115 4.54 0.04 -18.16
CA VAL A 115 5.93 0.48 -18.36
C VAL A 115 6.83 -0.23 -17.36
N ASP A 116 7.88 -0.91 -17.83
CA ASP A 116 8.85 -1.58 -16.95
C ASP A 116 9.61 -0.53 -16.14
N PHE A 117 9.43 -0.56 -14.83
CA PHE A 117 10.00 0.44 -13.93
C PHE A 117 11.52 0.34 -13.85
N ARG A 118 12.09 -0.83 -14.18
CA ARG A 118 13.53 -1.03 -14.30
C ARG A 118 14.13 -0.22 -15.45
N GLU A 119 13.41 -0.06 -16.56
CA GLU A 119 13.89 0.77 -17.67
C GLU A 119 13.99 2.25 -17.29
N LYS A 120 13.20 2.68 -16.29
CA LYS A 120 13.19 4.04 -15.77
C LYS A 120 14.23 4.29 -14.68
N THR A 121 14.52 3.28 -13.85
CA THR A 121 15.30 3.45 -12.61
C THR A 121 16.58 2.61 -12.55
N GLY A 122 16.75 1.64 -13.45
CA GLY A 122 17.80 0.62 -13.37
C GLY A 122 17.60 -0.41 -12.26
N LEU A 123 16.56 -0.29 -11.43
CA LEU A 123 16.37 -1.14 -10.26
C LEU A 123 15.59 -2.42 -10.58
N ASN A 124 16.01 -3.51 -9.95
CA ASN A 124 15.20 -4.73 -9.86
C ASN A 124 13.97 -4.48 -8.99
N ALA A 125 13.05 -5.45 -8.93
CA ALA A 125 11.76 -5.25 -8.30
C ALA A 125 11.79 -4.61 -6.92
N LEU A 126 10.88 -3.65 -6.79
CA LEU A 126 10.54 -2.96 -5.56
C LEU A 126 9.45 -3.74 -4.83
N THR A 127 9.35 -3.53 -3.51
CA THR A 127 8.32 -4.14 -2.68
C THR A 127 7.79 -3.14 -1.66
N TYR A 128 6.51 -3.25 -1.31
CA TYR A 128 5.83 -2.45 -0.30
C TYR A 128 6.14 -0.95 -0.43
N PHE A 129 5.53 -0.33 -1.43
CA PHE A 129 5.84 1.04 -1.82
C PHE A 129 4.64 1.98 -1.66
N MET A 130 4.94 3.27 -1.62
CA MET A 130 4.00 4.38 -1.79
C MET A 130 4.49 5.30 -2.91
N ILE A 131 3.58 6.05 -3.51
CA ILE A 131 3.88 7.08 -4.51
C ILE A 131 3.19 8.35 -4.03
N ASP A 132 3.95 9.43 -3.82
CA ASP A 132 3.39 10.73 -3.44
C ASP A 132 2.85 11.50 -4.66
N GLU A 133 2.22 12.66 -4.46
CA GLU A 133 1.62 13.46 -5.54
C GLU A 133 2.64 13.93 -6.60
N PRO A 134 3.87 14.36 -6.25
CA PRO A 134 4.92 14.58 -7.26
C PRO A 134 5.29 13.33 -8.07
N GLY A 135 4.93 12.13 -7.60
CA GLY A 135 5.29 10.86 -8.20
C GLY A 135 6.60 10.28 -7.67
N ASN A 136 7.13 10.79 -6.56
CA ASN A 136 8.27 10.16 -5.88
C ASN A 136 7.85 8.81 -5.32
N VAL A 137 8.73 7.83 -5.44
CA VAL A 137 8.46 6.46 -5.00
C VAL A 137 9.26 6.16 -3.75
N TYR A 138 8.56 5.76 -2.68
CA TYR A 138 9.17 5.27 -1.45
C TYR A 138 8.92 3.79 -1.34
N PHE A 139 9.93 2.98 -1.08
CA PHE A 139 9.81 1.53 -1.22
C PHE A 139 10.80 0.79 -0.33
N TYR A 140 10.49 -0.48 -0.05
CA TYR A 140 11.46 -1.44 0.45
C TYR A 140 12.03 -2.27 -0.70
N THR A 141 13.33 -2.60 -0.65
CA THR A 141 13.92 -3.55 -1.61
C THR A 141 14.88 -4.53 -0.94
N TYR A 142 14.87 -5.77 -1.45
CA TYR A 142 15.85 -6.79 -1.10
C TYR A 142 17.07 -6.79 -2.02
N ALA A 143 17.04 -5.99 -3.10
CA ALA A 143 18.05 -6.01 -4.16
C ALA A 143 19.23 -5.06 -3.90
N MET A 144 19.11 -4.15 -2.93
CA MET A 144 20.14 -3.17 -2.59
C MET A 144 20.78 -3.48 -1.23
N ASP A 145 22.01 -2.98 -1.05
CA ASP A 145 22.74 -3.04 0.22
C ASP A 145 23.18 -1.61 0.61
N PRO A 146 22.83 -1.12 1.80
CA PRO A 146 22.08 -1.80 2.86
C PRO A 146 20.59 -1.98 2.52
N LYS A 147 20.01 -3.14 2.87
CA LYS A 147 18.54 -3.32 2.77
C LYS A 147 17.81 -2.31 3.64
N GLY A 148 16.66 -1.82 3.18
CA GLY A 148 15.88 -0.82 3.93
C GLY A 148 14.79 -0.16 3.10
N ILE A 149 14.26 0.94 3.63
CA ILE A 149 13.36 1.86 2.92
C ILE A 149 14.19 2.89 2.17
N TYR A 150 13.88 3.05 0.89
CA TYR A 150 14.50 4.00 -0.03
C TYR A 150 13.46 4.97 -0.60
N LYS A 151 13.92 6.10 -1.13
CA LYS A 151 13.17 7.05 -1.96
C LYS A 151 13.83 7.17 -3.32
N ILE A 152 13.04 7.30 -4.38
CA ILE A 152 13.50 7.83 -5.66
C ILE A 152 12.65 9.04 -6.00
N GLU A 153 13.31 10.15 -6.31
CA GLU A 153 12.64 11.37 -6.74
C GLU A 153 12.27 11.28 -8.21
N LYS A 154 11.09 11.80 -8.56
CA LYS A 154 10.65 11.99 -9.93
C LYS A 154 10.85 13.44 -10.32
N ASP A 155 11.45 13.65 -11.48
CA ASP A 155 11.64 14.96 -12.08
C ASP A 155 11.18 14.97 -13.56
N ALA A 156 11.48 16.04 -14.29
CA ALA A 156 11.10 16.18 -15.69
C ALA A 156 11.87 15.24 -16.64
N GLU A 157 13.06 14.77 -16.24
CA GLU A 157 13.92 13.89 -17.05
C GLU A 157 13.65 12.40 -16.73
N GLY A 158 13.06 12.10 -15.58
CA GLY A 158 12.59 10.78 -15.22
C GLY A 158 12.64 10.53 -13.72
N TYR A 159 13.34 9.47 -13.34
CA TYR A 159 13.56 9.09 -11.95
C TYR A 159 15.04 9.17 -11.62
N GLY A 160 15.36 9.78 -10.48
CA GLY A 160 16.72 9.95 -10.01
C GLY A 160 17.33 8.70 -9.39
N GLU A 161 18.45 8.88 -8.69
CA GLU A 161 19.10 7.82 -7.92
C GLU A 161 18.35 7.51 -6.62
N PRO A 162 18.32 6.24 -6.17
CA PRO A 162 17.68 5.85 -4.92
C PRO A 162 18.45 6.35 -3.69
N GLU A 163 17.77 7.10 -2.82
CA GLU A 163 18.25 7.55 -1.52
C GLU A 163 17.81 6.58 -0.42
N LEU A 164 18.74 6.06 0.37
CA LEU A 164 18.42 5.26 1.55
C LEU A 164 17.84 6.18 2.65
N LEU A 165 16.61 5.90 3.08
CA LEU A 165 15.97 6.63 4.17
C LEU A 165 16.15 5.93 5.52
N ILE A 166 15.86 4.62 5.58
CA ILE A 166 15.89 3.84 6.81
C ILE A 166 16.47 2.46 6.51
N ALA A 167 17.67 2.18 7.00
CA ALA A 167 18.28 0.86 6.90
C ALA A 167 17.62 -0.18 7.82
N ASN A 168 17.70 -1.45 7.42
CA ASN A 168 17.47 -2.59 8.31
C ASN A 168 18.37 -2.48 9.55
N ARG A 169 17.85 -2.98 10.67
CA ARG A 169 18.61 -3.07 11.94
C ARG A 169 18.66 -4.52 12.39
N PRO A 170 19.62 -4.91 13.26
CA PRO A 170 19.62 -6.23 13.86
C PRO A 170 18.25 -6.52 14.49
N ASN A 171 17.58 -7.55 14.00
CA ASN A 171 16.22 -7.97 14.38
C ASN A 171 15.06 -7.12 13.87
N PHE A 172 15.24 -6.13 12.99
CA PHE A 172 14.12 -5.32 12.47
C PHE A 172 14.18 -5.14 10.95
N VAL A 173 13.03 -5.29 10.31
CA VAL A 173 12.83 -5.03 8.88
C VAL A 173 11.70 -4.00 8.72
N PRO A 174 12.01 -2.74 8.38
CA PRO A 174 11.03 -1.71 8.07
C PRO A 174 10.49 -1.88 6.65
N PHE A 175 9.20 -1.67 6.41
CA PHE A 175 8.58 -1.76 5.09
C PHE A 175 7.23 -1.04 5.05
N SER A 176 6.62 -0.93 3.87
CA SER A 176 5.31 -0.28 3.66
C SER A 176 5.28 1.17 4.17
N PRO A 177 6.18 2.06 3.69
CA PRO A 177 6.20 3.45 4.13
C PRO A 177 4.92 4.21 3.75
N LEU A 178 4.55 5.17 4.59
CA LEU A 178 3.54 6.20 4.32
C LEU A 178 4.00 7.53 4.93
N LEU A 179 4.19 8.56 4.12
CA LEU A 179 4.37 9.92 4.62
C LEU A 179 3.02 10.52 4.98
N ILE A 180 2.87 10.95 6.23
CA ILE A 180 1.67 11.68 6.70
C ILE A 180 1.87 13.21 6.72
N ASP A 181 3.12 13.64 6.51
CA ASP A 181 3.58 14.98 6.19
C ASP A 181 5.04 14.87 5.69
N GLU A 182 5.69 16.00 5.35
CA GLU A 182 7.05 16.00 4.79
C GLU A 182 8.13 15.49 5.75
N ASN A 183 7.84 15.42 7.05
CA ASN A 183 8.80 15.06 8.10
C ASN A 183 8.38 13.83 8.92
N THR A 184 7.24 13.20 8.63
CA THR A 184 6.72 12.10 9.46
C THR A 184 6.33 10.92 8.59
N MET A 185 7.01 9.79 8.82
CA MET A 185 6.79 8.53 8.12
C MET A 185 6.19 7.50 9.07
N LEU A 186 5.04 6.96 8.70
CA LEU A 186 4.57 5.69 9.21
C LEU A 186 5.19 4.55 8.41
N LEU A 187 5.47 3.43 9.07
CA LEU A 187 5.96 2.23 8.43
C LEU A 187 5.53 1.00 9.21
N ALA A 188 5.35 -0.11 8.52
CA ALA A 188 5.25 -1.41 9.16
C ALA A 188 6.66 -1.90 9.52
N GLN A 189 6.79 -2.60 10.64
CA GLN A 189 8.04 -3.24 11.03
C GLN A 189 7.76 -4.63 11.54
N HIS A 190 8.63 -5.58 11.19
CA HIS A 190 8.60 -6.92 11.74
C HIS A 190 10.00 -7.36 12.17
N GLY A 191 10.04 -8.37 13.04
CA GLY A 191 11.30 -8.91 13.53
C GLY A 191 11.97 -9.84 12.53
N GLN A 192 13.30 -9.92 12.53
CA GLN A 192 14.02 -10.98 11.83
C GLN A 192 13.95 -12.28 12.65
N GLY A 193 12.77 -12.90 12.71
CA GLY A 193 12.52 -14.12 13.47
C GLY A 193 11.96 -13.90 14.89
N ASP A 194 11.73 -12.64 15.29
CA ASP A 194 11.05 -12.28 16.53
C ASP A 194 9.69 -11.64 16.24
N ASN A 195 8.60 -12.36 16.46
CA ASN A 195 7.26 -11.85 16.19
C ASN A 195 6.76 -10.83 17.25
N SER A 196 7.48 -10.65 18.36
CA SER A 196 7.09 -9.68 19.41
C SER A 196 7.30 -8.22 18.98
N VAL A 197 8.15 -7.98 17.98
CA VAL A 197 8.49 -6.65 17.46
C VAL A 197 7.69 -6.26 16.21
N ASN A 198 6.52 -6.88 16.03
CA ASN A 198 5.61 -6.59 14.92
C ASN A 198 4.67 -5.42 15.26
N GLY A 199 4.47 -4.51 14.32
CA GLY A 199 3.51 -3.40 14.48
C GLY A 199 3.66 -2.30 13.44
N ILE A 200 2.93 -1.20 13.68
CA ILE A 200 3.09 0.07 12.96
C ILE A 200 3.97 0.99 13.79
N TYR A 201 4.93 1.63 13.14
CA TYR A 201 5.96 2.46 13.73
C TYR A 201 5.94 3.84 13.07
N VAL A 202 6.49 4.84 13.76
CA VAL A 202 6.72 6.18 13.23
C VAL A 202 8.21 6.52 13.26
N SER A 203 8.71 7.14 12.21
CA SER A 203 10.01 7.80 12.16
C SER A 203 9.81 9.27 11.76
N LYS A 204 10.60 10.16 12.37
CA LYS A 204 10.56 11.60 12.11
C LYS A 204 11.85 12.05 11.46
N LYS A 205 11.75 12.92 10.47
CA LYS A 205 12.89 13.56 9.80
C LYS A 205 13.33 14.78 10.60
N GLU A 206 14.60 14.78 11.02
CA GLU A 206 15.24 15.87 11.75
C GLU A 206 16.63 16.09 11.15
N ASP A 207 16.99 17.33 10.82
CA ASP A 207 18.27 17.68 10.16
C ASP A 207 18.58 16.81 8.92
N ASN A 208 17.57 16.55 8.08
CA ASN A 208 17.61 15.68 6.92
C ASN A 208 17.86 14.18 7.18
N HIS A 209 17.80 13.72 8.43
CA HIS A 209 17.96 12.32 8.79
C HIS A 209 16.68 11.77 9.42
N TRP A 210 16.33 10.53 9.06
CA TRP A 210 15.20 9.83 9.66
C TRP A 210 15.60 9.25 11.01
N SER A 211 14.77 9.51 12.03
CA SER A 211 14.97 9.01 13.38
C SER A 211 14.76 7.49 13.45
N THR A 212 15.18 6.89 14.56
CA THR A 212 14.84 5.50 14.87
C THR A 212 13.33 5.31 14.93
N PRO A 213 12.74 4.37 14.17
CA PRO A 213 11.32 4.11 14.25
C PRO A 213 10.89 3.73 15.68
N LYS A 214 9.88 4.42 16.22
CA LYS A 214 9.25 4.12 17.51
C LYS A 214 7.87 3.49 17.28
N LYS A 215 7.49 2.49 18.09
CA LYS A 215 6.24 1.74 17.91
C LYS A 215 5.04 2.62 18.29
N LEU A 216 3.97 2.57 17.50
CA LEU A 216 2.69 3.17 17.86
C LEU A 216 1.83 2.12 18.57
N GLU A 217 1.64 2.30 19.88
CA GLU A 217 0.91 1.34 20.70
C GLU A 217 -0.56 1.18 20.28
N GLY A 218 -1.08 -0.04 20.44
CA GLY A 218 -2.46 -0.39 20.10
C GLY A 218 -2.76 -0.51 18.60
N LEU A 219 -1.76 -0.36 17.72
CA LEU A 219 -1.91 -0.60 16.28
C LEU A 219 -1.42 -2.01 15.92
N PRO A 220 -2.32 -2.93 15.49
CA PRO A 220 -1.90 -4.27 15.10
C PRO A 220 -1.00 -4.24 13.87
N TYR A 221 -0.12 -5.23 13.78
CA TYR A 221 0.76 -5.44 12.64
C TYR A 221 -0.04 -5.60 11.34
N GLY A 222 0.49 -5.03 10.26
CA GLY A 222 -0.14 -5.01 8.96
C GLY A 222 0.77 -4.40 7.89
N TRP A 223 0.23 -4.23 6.69
CA TRP A 223 0.94 -3.66 5.54
C TRP A 223 -0.02 -2.95 4.60
N SER A 224 0.50 -2.38 3.51
CA SER A 224 -0.27 -1.58 2.55
C SER A 224 -0.79 -0.30 3.19
N LEU A 225 0.06 0.35 3.99
CA LEU A 225 -0.21 1.66 4.58
C LEU A 225 -0.55 2.68 3.48
N GLY A 226 -1.57 3.49 3.73
CA GLY A 226 -2.10 4.43 2.76
C GLY A 226 -3.04 5.47 3.33
N PHE A 227 -3.47 6.39 2.48
CA PHE A 227 -4.65 7.22 2.73
C PHE A 227 -5.92 6.53 2.23
N GLY A 228 -7.00 6.74 2.98
CA GLY A 228 -8.36 6.36 2.65
C GLY A 228 -9.29 7.57 2.66
N LYS A 229 -10.59 7.30 2.60
CA LYS A 229 -11.64 8.32 2.66
C LYS A 229 -11.50 9.22 3.90
N ASP A 230 -11.89 10.49 3.78
CA ASP A 230 -12.01 11.44 4.90
C ASP A 230 -10.73 11.54 5.76
N ASP A 231 -9.56 11.63 5.12
CA ASP A 231 -8.24 11.71 5.77
C ASP A 231 -7.98 10.57 6.77
N ASN A 232 -8.41 9.36 6.46
CA ASN A 232 -8.06 8.18 7.23
C ASN A 232 -6.72 7.61 6.76
N VAL A 233 -5.89 7.15 7.70
CA VAL A 233 -4.84 6.17 7.40
C VAL A 233 -5.48 4.79 7.32
N ILE A 234 -5.16 4.06 6.25
CA ILE A 234 -5.64 2.71 5.99
C ILE A 234 -4.48 1.73 5.93
N TYR A 235 -4.73 0.47 6.32
CA TYR A 235 -3.83 -0.65 6.07
C TYR A 235 -4.55 -1.99 6.25
N LEU A 236 -3.96 -3.07 5.73
CA LEU A 236 -4.43 -4.44 5.95
C LEU A 236 -3.82 -5.01 7.22
N ILE A 237 -4.66 -5.45 8.16
CA ILE A 237 -4.22 -6.15 9.37
C ILE A 237 -3.73 -7.54 8.98
N ALA A 238 -2.54 -7.92 9.43
CA ALA A 238 -1.88 -9.14 9.02
C ALA A 238 -2.64 -10.42 9.38
N GLU A 239 -3.17 -10.45 10.61
CA GLU A 239 -3.86 -11.61 11.19
C GLU A 239 -5.23 -11.85 10.54
N THR A 240 -5.98 -10.78 10.30
CA THR A 240 -7.39 -10.88 9.87
C THR A 240 -7.61 -10.57 8.40
N ARG A 241 -6.61 -10.00 7.71
CA ARG A 241 -6.71 -9.46 6.33
C ARG A 241 -7.80 -8.40 6.15
N LYS A 242 -8.33 -7.86 7.25
CA LYS A 242 -9.30 -6.76 7.24
C LYS A 242 -8.60 -5.42 7.08
N VAL A 243 -9.28 -4.48 6.45
CA VAL A 243 -8.85 -3.08 6.36
C VAL A 243 -9.09 -2.42 7.71
N LYS A 244 -8.02 -1.89 8.31
CA LYS A 244 -8.10 -0.93 9.42
C LYS A 244 -8.16 0.47 8.82
N GLN A 245 -9.05 1.31 9.35
CA GLN A 245 -9.15 2.73 9.02
C GLN A 245 -9.02 3.51 10.34
N ILE A 246 -8.17 4.54 10.35
CA ILE A 246 -7.89 5.34 11.54
C ILE A 246 -7.82 6.81 11.11
N PRO A 247 -8.56 7.73 11.76
CA PRO A 247 -8.47 9.14 11.43
C PRO A 247 -7.04 9.65 11.57
N LEU A 248 -6.56 10.44 10.61
CA LEU A 248 -5.21 11.02 10.67
C LEU A 248 -4.99 11.84 11.94
N ALA A 249 -6.03 12.49 12.47
CA ALA A 249 -5.96 13.19 13.76
C ALA A 249 -5.58 12.26 14.92
N GLU A 250 -6.19 11.07 15.00
CA GLU A 250 -5.86 10.06 16.03
C GLU A 250 -4.43 9.53 15.84
N ILE A 251 -4.00 9.32 14.59
CA ILE A 251 -2.60 8.96 14.29
C ILE A 251 -1.65 10.03 14.81
N ARG A 252 -1.92 11.31 14.53
CA ARG A 252 -1.08 12.43 14.98
C ARG A 252 -1.00 12.52 16.50
N GLU A 253 -2.10 12.30 17.22
CA GLU A 253 -2.08 12.22 18.68
C GLU A 253 -1.14 11.12 19.18
N ARG A 254 -1.21 9.91 18.59
CA ARG A 254 -0.33 8.78 18.94
C ARG A 254 1.14 9.09 18.62
N VAL A 255 1.40 9.75 17.49
CA VAL A 255 2.75 10.15 17.09
C VAL A 255 3.33 11.12 18.12
N ASN A 256 2.58 12.15 18.52
CA ASN A 256 3.05 13.12 19.52
C ASN A 256 3.36 12.45 20.87
N MET A 257 2.51 11.53 21.33
CA MET A 257 2.75 10.78 22.56
C MET A 257 4.08 10.01 22.55
N VAL A 258 4.49 9.50 21.39
CA VAL A 258 5.68 8.65 21.26
C VAL A 258 6.94 9.45 20.94
N LEU A 259 6.80 10.61 20.28
CA LEU A 259 7.93 11.45 19.87
C LEU A 259 8.30 12.54 20.90
N ASP A 260 7.37 12.94 21.77
CA ASP A 260 7.63 13.92 22.85
C ASP A 260 8.25 13.27 24.11
N GLU A 261 8.45 11.94 24.11
CA GLU A 261 9.24 11.16 25.09
C GLU A 261 10.72 11.05 24.73
#